data_AF-A0A151SZ94-F1
#
_entry.id   AF-A0A151SZ94-F1
#
_cell.length_a   1.000
_cell.length_b   1.000
_cell.length_c   1.000
_cell.angle_alpha   90.00
_cell.angle_beta   90.00
_cell.angle_gamma   90.00
#
_symmetry.space_group_name_H-M   'P 1'
#
loop_
_entity.id
_entity.type
_entity.pdbx_description
1 polymer ?
#
loop_
_entity_poly.entity_id
_entity_poly.type
_entity_poly.pdbx_seq_one_letter_code
_entity_poly.pdbx_strand_id
1 'polypeptide(L)' 'SYYPPCPEPDLTLGLQSHSDMGAITLLIQDDVGGLQVLKGDTWVNVQPLQDAVLVLLADQTEVNKCTPFLSTFSQ' A
#
# COMPACT_ATOMS: atom_id res chain seq x y z
N SER A 1 10.82 5.35 -2.24
CA SER A 1 10.21 6.61 -1.76
C SER A 1 10.86 7.02 -0.46
N TYR A 2 10.79 8.31 -0.08
CA TYR A 2 11.31 8.79 1.20
C TYR A 2 10.21 9.61 1.89
N TYR A 3 9.78 9.15 3.07
CA TYR A 3 8.75 9.79 3.89
C TYR A 3 9.41 10.29 5.18
N PRO A 4 9.62 11.61 5.35
CA PRO A 4 10.26 12.14 6.55
C PRO A 4 9.33 12.04 7.77
N PRO A 5 9.87 12.03 8.99
CA PRO A 5 9.07 12.07 10.21
C PRO A 5 8.12 13.27 10.22
N CYS A 6 6.83 13.03 10.44
CA CYS A 6 5.81 14.06 10.56
C CYS A 6 5.45 14.30 12.03
N PRO A 7 5.37 15.56 12.51
CA PRO A 7 4.95 15.86 13.88
C PRO A 7 3.46 15.58 14.13
N GLU A 8 2.63 15.58 13.08
CA GLU A 8 1.17 15.35 13.16
C GLU A 8 0.74 14.28 12.15
N PRO A 9 1.13 13.00 12.36
CA PRO A 9 0.88 11.92 11.41
C PRO A 9 -0.62 11.66 11.19
N ASP A 10 -1.46 11.87 12.21
CA ASP A 10 -2.92 11.66 12.12
C ASP A 10 -3.64 12.68 11.20
N LEU A 11 -2.97 13.80 10.88
CA LEU A 11 -3.53 14.88 10.05
C LEU A 11 -2.98 14.88 8.61
N THR A 12 -2.01 14.02 8.32
CA THR A 12 -1.29 14.02 7.04
C THR A 12 -1.15 12.62 6.50
N LEU A 13 -1.07 12.51 5.18
CA LEU A 13 -0.89 11.24 4.48
C LEU A 13 0.47 11.27 3.80
N GLY A 14 1.30 10.25 4.02
CA GLY A 14 2.56 10.10 3.27
C GLY A 14 2.27 9.91 1.78
N LEU A 15 1.31 9.06 1.45
CA LEU A 15 0.77 8.89 0.10
C LEU A 15 -0.75 8.71 0.14
N GLN A 16 -1.48 9.39 -0.75
CA GLN A 16 -2.93 9.26 -0.83
C GLN A 16 -3.34 7.84 -1.26
N SER A 17 -4.52 7.41 -0.80
CA SER A 17 -5.17 6.16 -1.20
C SER A 17 -5.31 6.09 -2.73
N HIS A 18 -4.69 5.09 -3.35
CA HIS A 18 -4.76 4.87 -4.80
C HIS A 18 -4.66 3.38 -5.15
N SER A 19 -5.07 3.03 -6.37
CA SER A 19 -4.74 1.75 -7.00
C SER A 19 -3.56 1.94 -7.95
N ASP A 20 -2.74 0.91 -8.08
CA ASP A 20 -1.59 0.93 -8.98
C ASP A 20 -2.03 0.74 -10.43
N MET A 21 -1.55 1.60 -11.32
CA MET A 21 -1.69 1.36 -12.75
C MET A 21 -0.63 0.36 -13.22
N GLY A 22 -1.06 -0.66 -13.96
CA GLY A 22 -0.16 -1.66 -14.55
C GLY A 22 -0.61 -3.08 -14.24
N ALA A 23 0.31 -4.03 -14.34
CA ALA A 23 0.01 -5.43 -14.07
C ALA A 23 0.45 -5.87 -12.66
N ILE A 24 1.71 -5.62 -12.29
CA ILE A 24 2.29 -6.05 -11.03
C ILE A 24 3.19 -4.92 -10.50
N THR A 25 3.04 -4.60 -9.22
CA THR A 25 3.98 -3.75 -8.47
C THR A 25 4.78 -4.63 -7.51
N LEU A 26 6.10 -4.43 -7.49
CA LEU A 26 7.01 -5.06 -6.54
C LEU A 26 7.52 -3.99 -5.58
N LEU A 27 7.21 -4.14 -4.29
CA LEU A 27 7.56 -3.19 -3.25
C LEU A 27 8.50 -3.84 -2.23
N ILE A 28 9.62 -3.16 -1.96
CA ILE A 28 10.52 -3.48 -0.85
C ILE A 28 10.29 -2.41 0.21
N GLN A 29 9.89 -2.83 1.41
CA GLN A 29 9.64 -1.94 2.53
C GLN A 29 10.89 -1.81 3.41
N ASP A 30 11.00 -0.69 4.11
CA ASP A 30 11.92 -0.56 5.23
C ASP A 30 11.31 -1.16 6.51
N ASP A 31 12.07 -1.12 7.60
CA ASP A 31 11.64 -1.66 8.89
C ASP A 31 10.67 -0.73 9.65
N VAL A 32 10.36 0.46 9.11
CA VAL A 32 9.49 1.45 9.74
C VAL A 32 8.01 1.13 9.45
N GLY A 33 7.72 0.60 8.26
CA GLY A 33 6.38 0.20 7.86
C GLY A 33 5.57 1.36 7.29
N GLY A 34 4.31 1.51 7.73
CA GLY A 34 3.41 2.58 7.27
C GLY A 34 2.46 2.18 6.14
N LEU A 35 2.73 1.07 5.43
CA LEU A 35 1.84 0.56 4.39
C LEU A 35 0.55 -0.02 4.98
N GLN A 36 -0.58 0.42 4.45
CA GLN A 36 -1.91 -0.12 4.69
C GLN A 36 -2.56 -0.54 3.38
N VAL A 37 -3.36 -1.60 3.43
CA VAL A 37 -4.17 -2.08 2.32
C VAL A 37 -5.64 -2.06 2.70
N LEU A 38 -6.49 -1.61 1.78
CA LEU A 38 -7.93 -1.70 1.95
C LEU A 38 -8.42 -3.13 1.66
N LYS A 39 -9.11 -3.75 2.62
CA LYS A 39 -9.73 -5.07 2.48
C LYS A 39 -11.21 -4.98 2.81
N GLY A 40 -12.06 -4.94 1.79
CA GLY A 40 -13.47 -4.58 1.96
C GLY A 40 -13.56 -3.11 2.36
N ASP A 41 -14.17 -2.82 3.52
CA ASP A 41 -14.31 -1.46 4.05
C ASP A 41 -13.35 -1.17 5.22
N THR A 42 -12.30 -1.99 5.38
CA THR A 42 -11.36 -1.88 6.51
C THR A 42 -9.92 -1.80 6.03
N TRP A 43 -9.19 -0.82 6.57
CA TRP A 43 -7.76 -0.67 6.37
C TRP A 43 -6.99 -1.65 7.25
N VAL A 44 -6.04 -2.36 6.67
CA VAL A 44 -5.20 -3.34 7.35
C VAL A 44 -3.74 -2.94 7.19
N ASN A 45 -3.02 -2.82 8.31
CA ASN A 45 -1.59 -2.57 8.31
C ASN A 45 -0.84 -3.79 7.74
N VAL A 46 0.05 -3.55 6.79
CA VAL A 46 0.98 -4.56 6.29
C VAL A 46 2.26 -4.46 7.09
N GLN A 47 2.59 -5.51 7.84
CA GLN A 47 3.83 -5.54 8.61
C GLN A 47 5.01 -5.71 7.64
N PRO A 48 6.04 -4.85 7.73
CA PRO A 48 7.25 -5.05 6.96
C PRO A 48 7.94 -6.33 7.40
N LEU A 49 8.45 -7.08 6.42
CA LEU A 49 9.23 -8.29 6.62
C LEU A 49 10.63 -8.06 6.06
N GLN A 50 11.63 -8.33 6.89
CA GLN A 50 13.02 -8.26 6.47
C GLN A 50 13.28 -9.27 5.33
N ASP A 51 14.05 -8.84 4.33
CA ASP A 51 14.40 -9.63 3.14
C ASP A 51 13.20 -10.14 2.31
N ALA A 52 12.05 -9.47 2.41
CA ALA A 52 10.86 -9.80 1.64
C ALA A 52 10.55 -8.76 0.56
N VAL A 53 9.86 -9.21 -0.49
CA VAL A 53 9.26 -8.35 -1.52
C VAL A 53 7.76 -8.52 -1.44
N LEU A 54 7.04 -7.41 -1.27
CA LEU A 54 5.60 -7.38 -1.38
C LEU A 54 5.20 -7.30 -2.85
N VAL A 55 4.30 -8.18 -3.27
CA VAL A 55 3.75 -8.21 -4.63
C VAL A 55 2.32 -7.71 -4.60
N LEU A 56 2.05 -6.61 -5.29
CA LEU A 56 0.71 -6.08 -5.47
C LEU A 56 0.27 -6.33 -6.92
N LEU A 57 -0.97 -6.76 -7.07
CA LEU A 57 -1.62 -6.88 -8.38
C LEU A 57 -2.27 -5.53 -8.70
N ALA A 58 -1.98 -5.04 -9.90
CA ALA A 58 -2.43 -3.74 -10.37
C ALA A 58 -3.60 -3.88 -11.34
N ASP A 59 -4.25 -2.75 -11.65
CA ASP A 59 -5.56 -2.68 -12.31
C ASP A 59 -5.64 -3.48 -13.64
N GLN A 60 -4.55 -3.57 -14.40
CA GLN A 60 -4.55 -4.28 -15.70
C GLN A 60 -4.56 -5.80 -15.57
N THR A 61 -4.25 -6.35 -14.38
CA THR A 61 -4.48 -7.78 -14.08
C THR A 61 -5.88 -8.04 -13.54
N GLU A 62 -6.64 -7.00 -13.23
CA GLU A 62 -7.95 -7.08 -12.60
C GLU A 62 -9.10 -7.30 -13.60
N VAL A 63 -8.78 -7.73 -14.83
CA VAL A 63 -9.72 -7.85 -15.96
C VAL A 63 -10.91 -8.79 -15.70
N ASN A 64 -10.97 -9.57 -14.61
CA ASN A 64 -12.12 -10.44 -14.33
C ASN A 64 -12.34 -10.90 -12.87
N LYS A 65 -12.02 -10.12 -11.84
CA LYS A 65 -12.41 -10.51 -10.46
C LYS A 65 -13.01 -9.36 -9.67
N CYS A 66 -14.22 -9.62 -9.17
CA CYS A 66 -14.87 -8.94 -8.06
C CYS A 66 -13.95 -9.00 -6.83
N THR A 67 -12.95 -8.13 -6.79
CA THR A 67 -12.00 -7.97 -5.68
C THR A 67 -12.06 -6.49 -5.32
N PRO A 68 -12.32 -6.14 -4.06
CA PRO A 68 -12.50 -4.74 -3.71
C PRO A 68 -11.11 -4.09 -3.70
N PHE A 69 -10.90 -3.13 -4.60
CA PHE A 69 -9.95 -2.03 -4.52
C PHE A 69 -8.77 -2.25 -3.55
N LEU A 70 -7.62 -2.68 -4.06
CA LEU A 70 -6.36 -2.61 -3.33
C LEU A 70 -5.89 -1.16 -3.29
N SER A 71 -6.50 -0.36 -2.42
CA SER A 71 -5.96 0.95 -2.13
C SER A 71 -4.77 0.79 -1.21
N THR A 72 -3.59 1.26 -1.64
CA THR A 72 -2.43 1.34 -0.77
C THR A 72 -2.30 2.73 -0.17
N PHE A 73 -1.95 2.76 1.11
CA PHE A 73 -1.77 3.99 1.87
C PHE A 73 -0.46 3.89 2.64
N SER A 74 0.36 4.94 2.62
CA SER A 74 1.58 5.03 3.42
C SER A 74 1.44 6.22 4.36
N GLN A 75 1.57 6.01 5.67
CA GLN A 75 1.87 7.08 6.63
C GLN A 75 3.35 7.46 6.56
#